data_AF-A0A2R8FAV1-F1
#
_entry.id   AF-A0A2R8FAV1-F1
#
_cell.length_a   1.000
_cell.length_b   1.000
_cell.length_c   1.000
_cell.angle_alpha   90.00
_cell.angle_beta   90.00
_cell.angle_gamma   90.00
#
_symmetry.space_group_name_H-M   'P 1'
#
loop_
_entity.id
_entity.type
_entity.pdbx_description
1 polymer ?
#
loop_
_entity_poly.entity_id
_entity_poly.type
_entity_poly.pdbx_seq_one_letter_code
_entity_poly.pdbx_strand_id
1 'polypeptide(L)'
;MFRRTGKDPFEDVQTLYQEETSTLSNYSPYSRSERPETPPSLFDNPKASEAQPLNHSLPKDPPLPQWSSTSRTESVLSLEEPETTLGEGVTFKGELAFERLLRIDGTFEGILVSKGKIIIGPKGVVKADIQLQEAIIEGVVEGNITVSGKVELRGGAVIKGDIQATTLCVDEGVRILGYLAVSGITDNLEEEKDL
;
A
#
# COMPACT_ATOMS: atom_id res chain seq x y z
N MET A 1 18.91 -53.91 -1.35
CA MET A 1 18.39 -53.70 0.02
C MET A 1 19.42 -52.90 0.81
N PHE A 2 19.16 -51.62 1.05
CA PHE A 2 19.96 -50.78 1.95
C PHE A 2 18.99 -49.94 2.78
N ARG A 3 18.82 -50.30 4.07
CA ARG A 3 18.11 -49.47 5.05
C ARG A 3 19.14 -48.61 5.75
N ARG A 4 19.06 -47.29 5.54
CA ARG A 4 19.68 -46.29 6.42
C ARG A 4 18.54 -45.47 6.99
N THR A 5 18.13 -45.83 8.20
CA THR A 5 17.34 -45.00 9.11
C THR A 5 18.24 -43.87 9.60
N GLY A 6 17.97 -42.64 9.17
CA GLY A 6 18.73 -41.44 9.51
C GLY A 6 17.78 -40.27 9.68
N LYS A 7 17.35 -40.12 10.94
CA LYS A 7 16.61 -39.05 11.61
C LYS A 7 16.59 -37.68 10.88
N ASP A 8 15.37 -37.18 10.63
CA ASP A 8 15.11 -35.84 10.09
C ASP A 8 15.65 -34.72 11.01
N PRO A 9 16.38 -33.71 10.49
CA PRO A 9 16.99 -32.67 11.30
C PRO A 9 16.06 -31.50 11.68
N PHE A 10 14.74 -31.68 11.63
CA PHE A 10 13.75 -30.59 11.87
C PHE A 10 12.71 -30.87 12.97
N GLU A 11 12.94 -31.85 13.85
CA GLU A 11 12.03 -32.21 14.95
C GLU A 11 12.45 -31.68 16.34
N ASP A 12 13.11 -30.52 16.44
CA ASP A 12 13.53 -29.95 17.74
C ASP A 12 13.23 -28.43 17.86
N VAL A 13 12.04 -27.97 17.42
CA VAL A 13 11.58 -26.59 17.66
C VAL A 13 10.14 -26.54 18.21
N GLN A 14 9.74 -27.51 19.04
CA GLN A 14 8.41 -27.52 19.69
C GLN A 14 8.40 -27.62 21.22
N THR A 15 9.49 -27.27 21.91
CA THR A 15 9.56 -27.41 23.39
C THR A 15 10.01 -26.16 24.14
N LEU A 16 9.52 -24.98 23.74
CA LEU A 16 9.66 -23.74 24.53
C LEU A 16 8.35 -22.97 24.73
N TYR A 17 7.21 -23.66 24.75
CA TYR A 17 5.90 -23.06 25.04
C TYR A 17 5.10 -23.88 26.06
N GLN A 18 5.38 -23.65 27.35
CA GLN A 18 4.56 -23.85 28.58
C GLN A 18 5.57 -23.87 29.74
N GLU A 19 5.45 -23.13 30.85
CA GLU A 19 4.32 -22.67 31.67
C GLU A 19 4.55 -21.19 32.04
N GLU A 20 3.54 -20.31 32.15
CA GLU A 20 2.80 -20.12 33.40
C GLU A 20 1.29 -19.91 33.13
N THR A 21 0.48 -20.84 33.62
CA THR A 21 -0.97 -20.69 33.78
C THR A 21 -1.28 -20.49 35.25
N SER A 22 -1.99 -19.41 35.60
CA SER A 22 -3.06 -19.32 36.61
C SER A 22 -3.29 -17.84 36.95
N THR A 23 -4.48 -17.26 37.04
CA THR A 23 -5.89 -17.69 37.00
C THR A 23 -6.70 -16.39 37.06
N LEU A 24 -7.84 -16.31 36.36
CA LEU A 24 -9.13 -15.74 36.81
C LEU A 24 -9.90 -15.09 35.65
N SER A 25 -10.72 -15.92 35.01
CA SER A 25 -11.99 -15.52 34.44
C SER A 25 -13.09 -15.83 35.45
N ASN A 26 -14.02 -14.88 35.67
CA ASN A 26 -15.48 -15.07 35.60
C ASN A 26 -16.29 -14.13 36.54
N TYR A 27 -17.03 -13.22 35.88
CA TYR A 27 -18.43 -12.79 36.12
C TYR A 27 -19.20 -13.26 37.37
N SER A 28 -19.84 -12.32 38.09
CA SER A 28 -21.29 -12.34 38.43
C SER A 28 -21.78 -11.04 39.13
N PRO A 29 -23.09 -10.81 39.41
CA PRO A 29 -23.86 -9.70 38.86
C PRO A 29 -24.43 -8.74 39.94
N TYR A 30 -24.88 -7.54 39.54
CA TYR A 30 -25.58 -6.64 40.45
C TYR A 30 -27.03 -7.11 40.71
N SER A 31 -27.32 -7.48 41.96
CA SER A 31 -28.66 -7.39 42.57
C SER A 31 -28.57 -7.49 44.10
N ARG A 32 -28.76 -6.36 44.80
CA ARG A 32 -29.52 -6.34 46.08
C ARG A 32 -29.97 -4.92 46.43
N SER A 33 -31.28 -4.77 46.52
CA SER A 33 -32.02 -3.65 47.10
C SER A 33 -32.03 -3.73 48.63
N GLU A 34 -31.85 -2.61 49.34
CA GLU A 34 -32.53 -2.27 50.61
C GLU A 34 -32.19 -0.82 51.08
N ARG A 35 -33.23 0.04 51.14
CA ARG A 35 -33.35 1.30 51.92
C ARG A 35 -33.74 0.95 53.37
N PRO A 36 -33.85 1.86 54.39
CA PRO A 36 -33.80 3.34 54.42
C PRO A 36 -32.87 3.88 55.55
N GLU A 37 -32.71 5.17 55.83
CA GLU A 37 -33.51 5.99 56.78
C GLU A 37 -33.16 7.48 56.57
N THR A 38 -34.17 8.34 56.40
CA THR A 38 -34.10 9.82 56.44
C THR A 38 -34.78 10.30 57.74
N PRO A 39 -34.74 11.59 58.15
CA PRO A 39 -33.85 12.73 57.91
C PRO A 39 -33.44 13.43 59.25
N PRO A 40 -32.93 14.67 59.27
CA PRO A 40 -33.79 15.68 59.88
C PRO A 40 -33.86 17.00 59.10
N SER A 41 -35.08 17.51 58.98
CA SER A 41 -35.43 18.84 58.54
C SER A 41 -35.56 19.77 59.75
N LEU A 42 -34.75 20.83 59.79
CA LEU A 42 -34.93 21.96 60.70
C LEU A 42 -35.32 23.18 59.87
N PHE A 43 -36.57 23.58 60.08
CA PHE A 43 -37.24 24.78 59.63
C PHE A 43 -36.33 26.01 59.55
N ASP A 44 -36.41 26.78 58.46
CA ASP A 44 -37.27 27.97 58.43
C ASP A 44 -37.26 28.60 57.03
N ASN A 45 -38.46 28.82 56.50
CA ASN A 45 -38.66 29.55 55.27
C ASN A 45 -39.37 30.86 55.60
N PRO A 46 -38.73 32.02 55.35
CA PRO A 46 -39.44 33.22 54.99
C PRO A 46 -39.10 33.61 53.55
N LYS A 47 -40.15 33.69 52.73
CA LYS A 47 -40.19 34.40 51.45
C LYS A 47 -39.66 35.84 51.61
N ALA A 48 -38.69 36.24 50.80
CA ALA A 48 -38.50 37.59 50.24
C ALA A 48 -37.38 37.51 49.18
N SER A 49 -37.72 37.50 47.90
CA SER A 49 -37.63 38.66 46.99
C SER A 49 -36.24 38.87 46.39
N GLU A 50 -36.17 38.65 45.07
CA GLU A 50 -35.45 39.50 44.12
C GLU A 50 -33.91 39.53 44.19
N ALA A 51 -33.26 38.74 43.31
CA ALA A 51 -31.97 39.09 42.73
C ALA A 51 -31.96 38.69 41.26
N GLN A 52 -31.65 39.65 40.40
CA GLN A 52 -31.70 39.63 38.94
C GLN A 52 -30.82 38.52 38.33
N PRO A 53 -31.13 37.99 37.12
CA PRO A 53 -30.18 37.13 36.43
C PRO A 53 -28.91 37.94 36.10
N LEU A 54 -27.78 37.53 36.67
CA LEU A 54 -26.46 38.01 36.25
C LEU A 54 -26.23 37.58 34.80
N ASN A 55 -26.42 38.51 33.88
CA ASN A 55 -26.09 38.36 32.48
C ASN A 55 -24.56 38.48 32.35
N HIS A 56 -23.85 37.37 32.63
CA HIS A 56 -22.42 37.26 32.36
C HIS A 56 -22.22 36.43 31.10
N SER A 57 -21.98 37.13 29.99
CA SER A 57 -21.50 36.54 28.75
C SER A 57 -20.20 35.77 29.02
N LEU A 58 -20.20 34.46 28.76
CA LEU A 58 -19.00 33.64 28.74
C LEU A 58 -17.99 34.27 27.73
N PRO A 59 -16.69 34.38 28.05
CA PRO A 59 -15.67 34.65 27.06
C PRO A 59 -15.76 33.57 25.97
N LYS A 60 -15.83 33.97 24.70
CA LYS A 60 -15.72 33.02 23.58
C LYS A 60 -14.41 32.25 23.74
N ASP A 61 -14.50 30.93 23.83
CA ASP A 61 -13.34 30.05 23.81
C ASP A 61 -12.40 30.45 22.65
N PRO A 62 -11.08 30.48 22.85
CA PRO A 62 -10.15 30.63 21.75
C PRO A 62 -10.37 29.49 20.75
N PRO A 63 -10.33 29.75 19.43
CA PRO A 63 -10.54 28.70 18.44
C PRO A 63 -9.52 27.59 18.65
N LEU A 64 -10.01 26.36 18.70
CA LEU A 64 -9.20 25.14 18.73
C LEU A 64 -8.14 25.20 17.61
N PRO A 65 -6.90 24.73 17.83
CA PRO A 65 -5.91 24.64 16.77
C PRO A 65 -6.49 23.81 15.62
N GLN A 66 -6.61 24.43 14.46
CA GLN A 66 -6.93 23.72 13.23
C GLN A 66 -5.71 22.85 12.91
N TRP A 67 -5.81 21.56 13.21
CA TRP A 67 -4.95 20.58 12.57
C TRP A 67 -5.21 20.74 11.07
N SER A 68 -4.32 21.44 10.38
CA SER A 68 -4.16 21.22 8.96
C SER A 68 -3.71 19.77 8.85
N SER A 69 -4.65 18.90 8.47
CA SER A 69 -4.28 17.75 7.67
C SER A 69 -3.57 18.29 6.44
N THR A 70 -2.26 18.49 6.54
CA THR A 70 -1.39 18.21 5.40
C THR A 70 -1.49 16.71 5.20
N SER A 71 -2.64 16.30 4.65
CA SER A 71 -2.80 15.03 3.99
C SER A 71 -1.71 15.02 2.93
N ARG A 72 -0.64 14.32 3.29
CA ARG A 72 0.07 13.36 2.46
C ARG A 72 0.31 13.89 1.06
N THR A 73 1.56 14.26 0.78
CA THR A 73 2.15 14.31 -0.56
C THR A 73 1.50 13.23 -1.42
N GLU A 74 0.49 13.62 -2.20
CA GLU A 74 -0.11 12.76 -3.18
C GLU A 74 0.97 12.58 -4.23
N SER A 75 1.47 11.37 -4.33
CA SER A 75 2.23 10.89 -5.46
C SER A 75 1.40 11.17 -6.71
N VAL A 76 1.69 12.28 -7.38
CA VAL A 76 1.09 12.80 -8.62
C VAL A 76 1.30 11.88 -9.84
N LEU A 77 1.68 10.62 -9.64
CA LEU A 77 1.91 9.63 -10.70
C LEU A 77 0.75 8.63 -10.88
N SER A 78 -0.38 8.80 -10.18
CA SER A 78 -1.45 7.79 -10.12
C SER A 78 -2.81 8.17 -10.74
N LEU A 79 -2.92 9.27 -11.49
CA LEU A 79 -4.17 9.66 -12.17
C LEU A 79 -3.98 9.99 -13.65
N GLU A 80 -3.03 9.37 -14.34
CA GLU A 80 -3.05 9.42 -15.80
C GLU A 80 -4.07 8.40 -16.32
N GLU A 81 -5.16 8.89 -16.92
CA GLU A 81 -6.11 8.03 -17.62
C GLU A 81 -5.42 7.43 -18.86
N PRO A 82 -5.41 6.10 -19.02
CA PRO A 82 -4.81 5.47 -20.18
C PRO A 82 -5.60 5.84 -21.44
N GLU A 83 -4.89 6.30 -22.47
CA GLU A 83 -5.49 6.64 -23.77
C GLU A 83 -6.09 5.39 -24.42
N THR A 84 -5.48 4.23 -24.18
CA THR A 84 -5.97 2.93 -24.64
C THR A 84 -5.91 1.90 -23.52
N THR A 85 -6.98 1.13 -23.35
CA THR A 85 -7.05 0.02 -22.40
C THR A 85 -7.43 -1.27 -23.11
N LEU A 86 -6.56 -2.28 -22.99
CA LEU A 86 -6.85 -3.67 -23.31
C LEU A 86 -7.49 -4.33 -22.08
N GLY A 87 -8.81 -4.43 -22.10
CA GLY A 87 -9.60 -4.94 -20.98
C GLY A 87 -9.44 -6.45 -20.74
N GLU A 88 -9.95 -6.89 -19.59
CA GLU A 88 -10.00 -8.29 -19.21
C GLU A 88 -10.77 -9.12 -20.27
N GLY A 89 -10.26 -10.32 -20.58
CA GLY A 89 -10.86 -11.22 -21.57
C GLY A 89 -10.52 -10.89 -23.03
N VAL A 90 -9.81 -9.78 -23.29
CA VAL A 90 -9.26 -9.50 -24.61
C VAL A 90 -7.91 -10.22 -24.76
N THR A 91 -7.73 -10.91 -25.90
CA THR A 91 -6.43 -11.45 -26.31
C THR A 91 -6.00 -10.78 -27.60
N PHE A 92 -4.84 -10.14 -27.59
CA PHE A 92 -4.24 -9.53 -28.77
C PHE A 92 -2.98 -10.29 -29.16
N LYS A 93 -2.79 -10.53 -30.46
CA LYS A 93 -1.57 -11.15 -31.00
C LYS A 93 -1.04 -10.34 -32.18
N GLY A 94 0.22 -9.92 -32.11
CA GLY A 94 0.88 -9.17 -33.18
C GLY A 94 1.84 -8.11 -32.66
N GLU A 95 2.03 -7.07 -33.46
CA GLU A 95 2.86 -5.92 -33.12
C GLU A 95 1.98 -4.75 -32.71
N LEU A 96 2.35 -4.06 -31.62
CA LEU A 96 1.61 -2.92 -31.11
C LEU A 96 2.54 -1.73 -30.85
N ALA A 97 2.17 -0.58 -31.40
CA ALA A 97 2.83 0.69 -31.15
C ALA A 97 1.82 1.74 -30.67
N PHE A 98 2.26 2.60 -29.75
CA PHE A 98 1.46 3.70 -29.18
C PHE A 98 2.37 4.87 -28.84
N GLU A 99 1.81 6.03 -28.48
CA GLU A 99 2.61 7.24 -28.20
C GLU A 99 2.57 7.68 -26.73
N ARG A 100 1.42 7.54 -26.05
CA ARG A 100 1.22 8.08 -24.70
C ARG A 100 1.18 7.01 -23.62
N LEU A 101 0.00 6.46 -23.34
CA LEU A 101 -0.23 5.55 -22.22
C LEU A 101 -1.12 4.40 -22.65
N LEU A 102 -0.60 3.17 -22.51
CA LEU A 102 -1.33 1.94 -22.77
C LEU A 102 -1.52 1.15 -21.47
N ARG A 103 -2.75 0.72 -21.19
CA ARG A 103 -3.05 -0.19 -20.08
C ARG A 103 -3.45 -1.58 -20.60
N ILE A 104 -2.92 -2.63 -19.98
CA ILE A 104 -3.23 -4.03 -20.32
C ILE A 104 -3.69 -4.78 -19.07
N ASP A 105 -4.97 -5.16 -19.02
CA ASP A 105 -5.56 -6.07 -18.03
C ASP A 105 -5.94 -7.43 -18.66
N GLY A 106 -5.70 -7.62 -19.97
CA GLY A 106 -5.94 -8.85 -20.73
C GLY A 106 -4.66 -9.63 -21.09
N THR A 107 -4.72 -10.38 -22.20
CA THR A 107 -3.57 -11.16 -22.70
C THR A 107 -2.98 -10.51 -23.95
N PHE A 108 -1.67 -10.29 -23.97
CA PHE A 108 -0.94 -9.78 -25.14
C PHE A 108 0.18 -10.73 -25.52
N GLU A 109 0.28 -11.10 -26.79
CA GLU A 109 1.39 -11.90 -27.32
C GLU A 109 2.02 -11.22 -28.56
N GLY A 110 3.34 -11.01 -28.56
CA GLY A 110 4.04 -10.49 -29.74
C GLY A 110 5.12 -9.47 -29.42
N ILE A 111 5.08 -8.29 -30.04
CA ILE A 111 6.12 -7.26 -29.92
C ILE A 111 5.46 -5.93 -29.60
N LEU A 112 6.04 -5.18 -28.65
CA LEU A 112 5.53 -3.88 -28.25
C LEU A 112 6.66 -2.84 -28.31
N VAL A 113 6.48 -1.82 -29.16
CA VAL A 113 7.47 -0.75 -29.36
C VAL A 113 6.80 0.60 -29.23
N SER A 114 7.27 1.42 -28.32
CA SER A 114 6.69 2.74 -28.07
C SER A 114 7.72 3.70 -27.46
N LYS A 115 7.44 4.99 -27.46
CA LYS A 115 8.14 5.98 -26.61
C LYS A 115 7.31 6.38 -25.39
N GLY A 116 6.12 5.81 -25.24
CA GLY A 116 5.20 6.09 -24.15
C GLY A 116 5.43 5.20 -22.94
N LYS A 117 4.39 5.17 -22.11
CA LYS A 117 4.30 4.42 -20.87
C LYS A 117 3.33 3.26 -20.99
N ILE A 118 3.66 2.14 -20.35
CA ILE A 118 2.76 0.99 -20.22
C ILE A 118 2.38 0.75 -18.76
N ILE A 119 1.13 0.34 -18.55
CA ILE A 119 0.64 -0.19 -17.28
C ILE A 119 0.12 -1.60 -17.53
N ILE A 120 0.78 -2.60 -16.98
CA ILE A 120 0.30 -3.98 -16.96
C ILE A 120 -0.43 -4.16 -15.63
N GLY A 121 -1.75 -4.25 -15.68
CA GLY A 121 -2.56 -4.42 -14.48
C GLY A 121 -2.41 -5.81 -13.86
N PRO A 122 -3.02 -6.04 -12.68
CA PRO A 122 -2.83 -7.27 -11.90
C PRO A 122 -3.33 -8.54 -12.62
N LYS A 123 -4.25 -8.40 -13.57
CA LYS A 123 -4.76 -9.49 -14.41
C LYS A 123 -4.08 -9.56 -15.78
N GLY A 124 -3.20 -8.62 -16.08
CA GLY A 124 -2.48 -8.55 -17.35
C GLY A 124 -1.47 -9.68 -17.48
N VAL A 125 -1.51 -10.38 -18.63
CA VAL A 125 -0.54 -11.41 -19.00
C VAL A 125 0.09 -11.01 -20.33
N VAL A 126 1.38 -10.67 -20.31
CA VAL A 126 2.10 -10.18 -21.47
C VAL A 126 3.21 -11.15 -21.84
N LYS A 127 3.17 -11.69 -23.05
CA LYS A 127 4.20 -12.57 -23.61
C LYS A 127 4.84 -11.92 -24.83
N ALA A 128 5.79 -11.03 -24.58
CA ALA A 128 6.31 -10.16 -25.63
C ALA A 128 7.69 -9.60 -25.34
N ASP A 129 8.37 -9.21 -26.41
CA ASP A 129 9.51 -8.30 -26.32
C ASP A 129 9.00 -6.86 -26.28
N ILE A 130 9.37 -6.14 -25.21
CA ILE A 130 8.85 -4.82 -24.87
C ILE A 130 9.98 -3.79 -24.95
N GLN A 131 9.79 -2.75 -25.76
CA GLN A 131 10.72 -1.62 -25.88
C GLN A 131 9.97 -0.30 -25.69
N LEU A 132 10.24 0.42 -24.60
CA LEU A 132 9.51 1.65 -24.25
C LEU A 132 10.24 2.59 -23.28
N GLN A 133 9.61 3.71 -22.90
CA GLN A 133 10.23 4.69 -22.00
C GLN A 133 9.97 4.41 -20.51
N GLU A 134 8.75 4.06 -20.13
CA GLU A 134 8.38 3.76 -18.74
C GLU A 134 7.41 2.58 -18.61
N ALA A 135 7.66 1.68 -17.66
CA ALA A 135 6.79 0.54 -17.39
C ALA A 135 6.32 0.52 -15.93
N ILE A 136 5.03 0.31 -15.72
CA ILE A 136 4.46 -0.12 -14.43
C ILE A 136 3.89 -1.52 -14.62
N ILE A 137 4.34 -2.47 -13.81
CA ILE A 137 4.00 -3.88 -13.95
C ILE A 137 3.43 -4.39 -12.63
N GLU A 138 2.15 -4.78 -12.65
CA GLU A 138 1.43 -5.41 -11.53
C GLU A 138 1.06 -6.87 -11.83
N GLY A 139 1.17 -7.30 -13.09
CA GLY A 139 0.76 -8.62 -13.58
C GLY A 139 1.92 -9.57 -13.89
N VAL A 140 1.73 -10.41 -14.90
CA VAL A 140 2.70 -11.43 -15.34
C VAL A 140 3.30 -11.05 -16.68
N VAL A 141 4.63 -11.06 -16.78
CA VAL A 141 5.37 -10.80 -18.02
C VAL A 141 6.33 -11.94 -18.33
N GLU A 142 6.26 -12.46 -19.55
CA GLU A 142 7.18 -13.44 -20.10
C GLU A 142 7.82 -12.89 -21.38
N GLY A 143 9.10 -12.50 -21.32
CA GLY A 143 9.82 -11.89 -22.44
C GLY A 143 10.82 -10.83 -21.98
N ASN A 144 11.51 -10.22 -22.94
CA ASN A 144 12.55 -9.24 -22.64
C ASN A 144 11.95 -7.84 -22.53
N ILE A 145 12.37 -7.10 -21.52
CA ILE A 145 11.88 -5.76 -21.21
C ILE A 145 13.07 -4.80 -21.34
N THR A 146 13.04 -3.94 -22.35
CA THR A 146 14.03 -2.87 -22.54
C THR A 146 13.34 -1.53 -22.32
N VAL A 147 13.73 -0.83 -21.27
CA VAL A 147 13.13 0.44 -20.86
C VAL A 147 14.20 1.50 -20.75
N SER A 148 14.06 2.60 -21.51
CA SER A 148 15.06 3.67 -21.49
C SER A 148 15.00 4.53 -20.22
N GLY A 149 13.85 4.53 -19.53
CA GLY A 149 13.64 5.27 -18.28
C GLY A 149 13.43 4.35 -17.09
N LYS A 150 12.24 4.46 -16.48
CA LYS A 150 11.90 3.86 -15.19
C LYS A 150 11.03 2.62 -15.36
N VAL A 151 11.37 1.56 -14.63
CA VAL A 151 10.53 0.37 -14.45
C VAL A 151 10.08 0.29 -13.00
N GLU A 152 8.77 0.16 -12.79
CA GLU A 152 8.14 -0.02 -11.49
C GLU A 152 7.44 -1.38 -11.45
N LEU A 153 7.93 -2.26 -10.58
CA LEU A 153 7.32 -3.57 -10.34
C LEU A 153 6.51 -3.48 -9.05
N ARG A 154 5.20 -3.70 -9.14
CA ARG A 154 4.23 -3.51 -8.05
C ARG A 154 3.39 -4.78 -7.86
N GLY A 155 2.62 -4.84 -6.77
CA GLY A 155 1.51 -5.79 -6.63
C GLY A 155 1.85 -7.28 -6.69
N GLY A 156 3.09 -7.68 -6.39
CA GLY A 156 3.52 -9.08 -6.51
C GLY A 156 3.74 -9.55 -7.96
N ALA A 157 4.07 -8.63 -8.86
CA ALA A 157 4.36 -8.92 -10.26
C ALA A 157 5.33 -10.10 -10.44
N VAL A 158 5.12 -10.87 -11.51
CA VAL A 158 5.97 -12.02 -11.86
C VAL A 158 6.57 -11.81 -13.24
N ILE A 159 7.90 -11.72 -13.31
CA ILE A 159 8.63 -11.48 -14.54
C ILE A 159 9.50 -12.69 -14.85
N LYS A 160 9.40 -13.20 -16.08
CA LYS A 160 10.26 -14.26 -16.62
C LYS A 160 10.92 -13.76 -17.90
N GLY A 161 12.19 -13.40 -17.81
CA GLY A 161 12.94 -12.79 -18.90
C GLY A 161 13.86 -11.70 -18.41
N ASP A 162 14.56 -11.08 -19.35
CA ASP A 162 15.61 -10.13 -19.04
C ASP A 162 15.05 -8.70 -18.99
N ILE A 163 15.49 -7.91 -18.00
CA ILE A 163 15.09 -6.52 -17.82
C ILE A 163 16.32 -5.63 -17.97
N GLN A 164 16.24 -4.65 -18.87
CA GLN A 164 17.19 -3.56 -19.01
C GLN A 164 16.48 -2.24 -18.70
N ALA A 165 16.97 -1.48 -17.73
CA ALA A 165 16.36 -0.21 -17.32
C ALA A 165 17.41 0.83 -16.90
N THR A 166 17.05 2.12 -16.91
CA THR A 166 17.86 3.18 -16.29
C THR A 166 17.60 3.22 -14.79
N THR A 167 16.32 3.16 -14.39
CA THR A 167 15.90 3.16 -12.99
C THR A 167 14.94 2.01 -12.74
N LEU A 168 15.14 1.28 -11.66
CA LEU A 168 14.27 0.17 -11.25
C LEU A 168 13.71 0.42 -9.84
N CYS A 169 12.40 0.32 -9.68
CA CYS A 169 11.71 0.28 -8.41
C CYS A 169 10.97 -1.05 -8.27
N VAL A 170 11.10 -1.70 -7.11
CA VAL A 170 10.51 -3.03 -6.87
C VAL A 170 9.79 -3.00 -5.52
N ASP A 171 8.49 -3.30 -5.53
CA ASP A 171 7.69 -3.48 -4.33
C ASP A 171 7.89 -4.86 -3.69
N GLU A 172 7.42 -5.00 -2.46
CA GLU A 172 7.42 -6.27 -1.74
C GLU A 172 6.60 -7.34 -2.47
N GLY A 173 7.12 -8.58 -2.47
CA GLY A 173 6.42 -9.75 -3.03
C GLY A 173 6.62 -9.98 -4.54
N VAL A 174 7.30 -9.07 -5.25
CA VAL A 174 7.64 -9.25 -6.67
C VAL A 174 8.62 -10.42 -6.87
N ARG A 175 8.45 -11.17 -7.97
CA ARG A 175 9.31 -12.30 -8.34
C ARG A 175 9.88 -12.09 -9.74
N ILE A 176 11.20 -12.11 -9.86
CA ILE A 176 11.92 -11.93 -11.13
C ILE A 176 12.74 -13.19 -11.40
N LEU A 177 12.63 -13.74 -12.60
CA LEU A 177 13.41 -14.87 -13.09
C LEU A 177 14.06 -14.48 -14.42
N GLY A 178 15.33 -14.06 -14.38
CA GLY A 178 16.10 -13.65 -15.55
C GLY A 178 17.28 -12.76 -15.18
N TYR A 179 17.89 -12.14 -16.19
CA TYR A 179 18.95 -11.16 -15.99
C TYR A 179 18.37 -9.76 -15.80
N LEU A 180 18.99 -9.00 -14.90
CA LEU A 180 18.63 -7.62 -14.63
C LEU A 180 19.86 -6.74 -14.84
N ALA A 181 19.75 -5.76 -15.74
CA ALA A 181 20.77 -4.75 -15.97
C ALA A 181 20.19 -3.36 -15.75
N VAL A 182 20.77 -2.62 -14.80
CA VAL A 182 20.39 -1.24 -14.51
C VAL A 182 21.58 -0.34 -14.79
N SER A 183 21.48 0.51 -15.83
CA SER A 183 22.62 1.28 -16.37
C SER A 183 22.54 2.78 -16.07
N GLY A 184 21.67 3.22 -15.16
CA GLY A 184 21.34 4.62 -14.91
C GLY A 184 22.36 5.49 -14.17
N ILE A 185 23.65 5.27 -14.36
CA ILE A 185 24.68 6.18 -13.86
C ILE A 185 25.02 7.16 -14.99
N THR A 186 24.25 8.25 -15.08
CA THR A 186 24.69 9.46 -15.79
C THR A 186 25.48 10.31 -14.81
N ASP A 187 26.81 10.21 -14.87
CA ASP A 187 27.71 11.21 -14.30
C ASP A 187 27.45 12.55 -15.01
N ASN A 188 26.62 13.40 -14.42
CA ASN A 188 26.52 14.81 -14.83
C ASN A 188 27.81 15.52 -14.39
N LEU A 189 28.86 15.39 -15.18
CA LEU A 189 30.03 16.27 -15.11
C LEU A 189 29.68 17.53 -15.91
N GLU A 190 29.14 18.54 -15.24
CA GLU A 190 29.09 19.89 -15.77
C GLU A 190 30.54 20.37 -15.96
N GLU A 191 31.01 20.39 -17.21
CA GLU A 191 32.21 21.15 -17.57
C GLU A 191 31.87 22.64 -17.46
N GLU A 192 32.18 23.25 -16.30
CA GLU A 192 32.39 24.69 -16.23
C GLU A 192 33.55 25.05 -17.16
N LYS A 193 33.21 25.50 -18.38
CA LYS A 193 34.12 26.28 -19.21
C LYS A 193 34.14 27.72 -18.70
N ASP A 194 34.98 27.98 -17.72
CA ASP A 194 35.64 29.28 -17.60
C ASP A 194 36.66 29.40 -18.74
N LEU A 195 36.36 30.23 -19.75
CA LEU A 195 37.33 31.13 -20.40
C LEU A 195 36.64 32.15 -21.32
#